data_AF-A0A832UGD0-F1
#
_entry.id   AF-A0A832UGD0-F1
#
_cell.length_a   1.000
_cell.length_b   1.000
_cell.length_c   1.000
_cell.angle_alpha   90.00
_cell.angle_beta   90.00
_cell.angle_gamma   90.00
#
_symmetry.space_group_name_H-M   'P 1'
#
loop_
_entity.id
_entity.type
_entity.pdbx_description
1 polymer ?
#
loop_
_entity_poly.entity_id
_entity_poly.type
_entity_poly.pdbx_seq_one_letter_code
_entity_poly.pdbx_strand_id
1 'polypeptide(L)'
;MGIEDLEKDSRVISFKQNLAIQELVDELRDKDTDPIKFRKGLNKLGRYMGYELSKTFDYTVIDIDTPVCPTKGVRISDKDNLVMINILRAAIPFIEGFYKVFPKARAGIISAWRGPAPESRISVEYVKVPKTTKEDIIMIGDPM
;
A
#
# COMPACT_ATOMS: atom_id res chain seq x y z
N MET A 1 9.01 12.03 -19.13
CA MET A 1 9.90 11.28 -18.23
C MET A 1 9.61 9.81 -18.45
N GLY A 2 10.59 9.02 -18.87
CA GLY A 2 10.39 7.59 -19.13
C GLY A 2 10.30 6.77 -17.84
N ILE A 3 9.81 5.53 -17.93
CA ILE A 3 9.78 4.59 -16.78
C ILE A 3 11.20 4.34 -16.24
N GLU A 4 12.19 4.27 -17.13
CA GLU A 4 13.61 4.08 -16.77
C GLU A 4 14.22 5.27 -16.01
N ASP A 5 13.66 6.47 -16.19
CA ASP A 5 14.09 7.68 -15.46
C ASP A 5 13.49 7.71 -14.05
N LEU A 6 12.26 7.17 -13.88
CA LEU A 6 11.60 7.05 -12.58
C LEU A 6 12.33 6.05 -11.67
N GLU A 7 12.88 4.96 -12.22
CA GLU A 7 13.59 3.94 -11.43
C GLU A 7 14.92 4.44 -10.85
N LYS A 8 15.47 5.55 -11.36
CA LYS A 8 16.69 6.16 -10.84
C LYS A 8 16.42 7.15 -9.69
N ASP A 9 15.16 7.49 -9.45
CA ASP A 9 14.77 8.37 -8.36
C ASP A 9 14.76 7.58 -7.04
N SER A 10 15.52 8.05 -6.05
CA SER A 10 15.61 7.40 -4.74
C SER A 10 14.30 7.39 -3.96
N ARG A 11 13.30 8.17 -4.39
CA ARG A 11 11.94 8.20 -3.82
C ARG A 11 11.04 7.13 -4.42
N VAL A 12 11.48 6.45 -5.47
CA VAL A 12 10.73 5.39 -6.15
C VAL A 12 11.25 4.03 -5.71
N ILE A 13 10.34 3.23 -5.15
CA ILE A 13 10.61 1.83 -4.80
C ILE A 13 10.05 0.97 -5.93
N SER A 14 10.95 0.33 -6.68
CA SER A 14 10.57 -0.59 -7.76
C SER A 14 10.49 -2.03 -7.25
N PHE A 15 9.42 -2.74 -7.61
CA PHE A 15 9.21 -4.16 -7.28
C PHE A 15 9.59 -5.10 -8.44
N LYS A 16 10.31 -4.60 -9.44
CA LYS A 16 10.67 -5.34 -10.67
C LYS A 16 11.46 -6.63 -10.40
N GLN A 17 12.28 -6.64 -9.35
CA GLN A 17 13.08 -7.80 -8.94
C GLN A 17 12.26 -8.87 -8.21
N ASN A 18 11.01 -8.59 -7.83
CA ASN A 18 10.17 -9.54 -7.10
C ASN A 18 9.30 -10.32 -8.10
N LEU A 19 9.76 -11.52 -8.48
CA LEU A 19 9.09 -12.38 -9.47
C LEU A 19 7.66 -12.74 -9.07
N ALA A 20 7.38 -12.95 -7.78
CA ALA A 20 6.04 -13.26 -7.30
C ALA A 20 5.07 -12.07 -7.40
N ILE A 21 5.59 -10.84 -7.30
CA ILE A 21 4.81 -9.62 -7.58
C ILE A 21 4.62 -9.47 -9.10
N GLN A 22 5.65 -9.72 -9.91
CA GLN A 22 5.54 -9.60 -11.37
C GLN A 22 4.50 -10.57 -11.95
N GLU A 23 4.58 -11.86 -11.60
CA GLU A 23 3.61 -12.87 -12.04
C GLU A 23 2.17 -12.48 -11.62
N LEU A 24 2.00 -11.99 -10.39
CA LEU A 24 0.70 -11.54 -9.91
C LEU A 24 0.17 -10.31 -10.68
N VAL A 25 1.05 -9.37 -11.03
CA VAL A 25 0.68 -8.20 -11.83
C VAL A 25 0.32 -8.61 -13.25
N ASP A 26 1.02 -9.58 -13.84
CA ASP A 26 0.71 -10.12 -15.16
C ASP A 26 -0.65 -10.85 -15.16
N GLU A 27 -0.94 -11.66 -14.13
CA GLU A 27 -2.27 -12.25 -13.93
C GLU A 27 -3.37 -11.16 -13.83
N LEU A 28 -3.12 -10.07 -13.11
CA LEU A 28 -4.08 -8.96 -12.98
C LEU A 28 -4.27 -8.17 -14.29
N ARG A 29 -3.28 -8.18 -15.18
CA ARG A 29 -3.32 -7.51 -16.48
C ARG A 29 -3.89 -8.38 -17.59
N ASP A 30 -3.92 -9.69 -17.40
CA ASP A 30 -4.54 -10.60 -18.37
C ASP A 30 -6.02 -10.27 -18.55
N LYS A 31 -6.41 -10.05 -19.80
CA LYS A 31 -7.78 -9.74 -20.22
C LYS A 31 -8.77 -10.87 -19.90
N ASP A 32 -8.26 -12.10 -19.76
CA ASP A 32 -9.07 -13.30 -19.52
C ASP A 32 -9.23 -13.57 -18.00
N THR A 33 -8.65 -12.73 -17.14
CA THR A 33 -8.80 -12.82 -15.68
C THR A 33 -10.21 -12.44 -15.23
N ASP A 34 -10.89 -13.41 -14.62
CA ASP A 34 -12.24 -13.18 -14.13
C ASP A 34 -12.28 -12.22 -12.91
N PRO A 35 -13.43 -11.54 -12.67
CA PRO A 35 -13.52 -10.56 -11.60
C PRO A 35 -13.28 -11.09 -10.18
N ILE A 36 -13.44 -12.40 -9.92
CA ILE A 36 -13.17 -12.99 -8.59
C ILE A 36 -11.67 -13.16 -8.42
N LYS A 37 -10.98 -13.71 -9.43
CA LYS A 37 -9.52 -13.81 -9.44
C LYS A 37 -8.87 -12.43 -9.34
N PHE A 38 -9.35 -11.45 -10.11
CA PHE A 38 -8.82 -10.08 -10.06
C PHE A 38 -8.87 -9.48 -8.65
N ARG A 39 -10.03 -9.57 -7.96
CA ARG A 39 -10.16 -9.05 -6.58
C ARG A 39 -9.25 -9.78 -5.60
N LYS A 40 -9.13 -11.10 -5.70
CA LYS A 40 -8.22 -11.91 -4.87
C LYS A 40 -6.76 -11.54 -5.14
N GLY A 41 -6.40 -11.33 -6.41
CA GLY A 41 -5.07 -10.94 -6.83
C GLY A 41 -4.70 -9.54 -6.30
N LEU A 42 -5.59 -8.55 -6.41
CA LEU A 42 -5.38 -7.23 -5.82
C LEU A 42 -5.17 -7.30 -4.31
N ASN A 43 -5.94 -8.14 -3.61
CA ASN A 43 -5.75 -8.34 -2.18
C ASN A 43 -4.38 -8.95 -1.85
N LYS A 44 -3.94 -9.93 -2.64
CA LYS A 44 -2.60 -10.52 -2.51
C LYS A 44 -1.51 -9.47 -2.80
N LEU A 45 -1.70 -8.63 -3.80
CA LEU A 45 -0.78 -7.56 -4.16
C LEU A 45 -0.64 -6.53 -3.02
N GLY A 46 -1.74 -6.12 -2.41
CA GLY A 46 -1.72 -5.20 -1.26
C GLY A 46 -0.95 -5.75 -0.06
N ARG A 47 -1.02 -7.07 0.19
CA ARG A 47 -0.20 -7.73 1.20
C ARG A 47 1.28 -7.68 0.85
N TYR A 48 1.62 -7.98 -0.39
CA TYR A 48 3.01 -8.00 -0.85
C TYR A 48 3.63 -6.60 -0.82
N MET A 49 2.89 -5.59 -1.27
CA MET A 49 3.34 -4.20 -1.19
C MET A 49 3.48 -3.74 0.26
N GLY A 50 2.54 -4.07 1.15
CA GLY A 50 2.68 -3.77 2.57
C GLY A 50 3.94 -4.40 3.18
N TYR A 51 4.23 -5.67 2.86
CA TYR A 51 5.43 -6.35 3.34
C TYR A 51 6.72 -5.71 2.80
N GLU A 52 6.76 -5.35 1.51
CA GLU A 52 7.94 -4.71 0.94
C GLU A 52 8.15 -3.30 1.48
N LEU A 53 7.08 -2.53 1.68
CA LEU A 53 7.14 -1.19 2.28
C LEU A 53 7.61 -1.23 3.74
N SER A 54 7.43 -2.35 4.45
CA SER A 54 7.93 -2.47 5.82
C SER A 54 9.45 -2.31 5.92
N LYS A 55 10.20 -2.49 4.82
CA LYS A 55 11.65 -2.32 4.77
C LYS A 55 12.09 -0.86 4.86
N THR A 56 11.18 0.09 4.61
CA THR A 56 11.48 1.53 4.65
C THR A 56 11.06 2.20 5.96
N PHE A 57 10.46 1.44 6.89
CA PHE A 57 9.99 1.97 8.16
C PHE A 57 11.07 1.93 9.22
N ASP A 58 11.07 2.93 10.09
CA ASP A 58 11.93 2.99 11.25
C ASP A 58 11.54 1.91 12.25
N TYR A 59 12.55 1.37 12.93
CA TYR A 59 12.38 0.32 13.92
C TYR A 59 13.28 0.55 15.12
N THR A 60 12.92 -0.12 16.21
CA THR A 60 13.66 -0.14 17.46
C THR A 60 13.95 -1.56 17.88
N VAL A 61 15.10 -1.74 18.54
CA VAL A 61 15.45 -3.00 19.21
C VAL A 61 14.83 -2.99 20.60
N ILE A 62 14.17 -4.08 20.95
CA ILE A 62 13.49 -4.24 22.25
C ILE A 62 13.98 -5.49 22.96
N ASP A 63 13.99 -5.48 24.29
CA ASP A 63 14.18 -6.68 25.09
C ASP A 63 12.89 -7.50 25.14
N ILE A 64 13.00 -8.81 24.92
CA ILE A 64 11.89 -9.76 25.00
C ILE A 64 12.31 -11.01 25.77
N ASP A 65 11.37 -11.60 26.51
CA ASP A 65 11.54 -12.92 27.12
C ASP A 65 10.87 -13.97 26.24
N THR A 66 11.66 -14.94 25.77
CA THR A 66 11.13 -16.12 25.08
C THR A 66 10.98 -17.27 26.06
N PRO A 67 10.21 -18.33 25.73
CA PRO A 67 10.14 -19.53 26.59
C PRO A 67 11.48 -20.21 26.86
N VAL A 68 12.52 -19.91 26.07
CA VAL A 68 13.86 -20.49 26.20
C VAL A 68 14.81 -19.55 26.95
N CYS A 69 14.88 -18.28 26.55
CA CYS A 69 15.73 -17.27 27.19
C CYS A 69 15.34 -15.82 26.83
N PRO A 70 15.81 -14.83 27.61
CA PRO A 70 15.76 -13.42 27.23
C PRO A 70 16.61 -13.14 25.97
N THR A 71 16.12 -12.29 25.07
CA THR A 71 16.82 -11.91 23.83
C THR A 71 16.39 -10.52 23.31
N LYS A 72 17.04 -10.06 22.24
CA LYS A 72 16.67 -8.84 21.52
C LYS A 72 15.68 -9.16 20.39
N GLY A 73 14.58 -8.42 20.34
CA GLY A 73 13.62 -8.42 19.24
C GLY A 73 13.62 -7.10 18.46
N VAL A 74 12.84 -7.05 17.39
CA VAL A 74 12.65 -5.85 16.56
C VAL A 74 11.18 -5.43 16.61
N ARG A 75 10.94 -4.14 16.83
CA ARG A 75 9.63 -3.52 16.71
C ARG A 75 9.69 -2.40 15.69
N ILE A 76 8.86 -2.49 14.65
CA ILE A 76 8.61 -1.37 13.73
C ILE A 76 7.98 -0.24 14.54
N SER A 77 8.62 0.92 14.58
CA SER A 77 8.18 2.08 15.35
C SER A 77 7.06 2.82 14.63
N ASP A 78 7.15 2.91 13.30
CA ASP A 78 6.21 3.66 12.48
C ASP A 78 4.84 3.00 12.34
N LYS A 79 4.74 1.69 12.62
CA LYS A 79 3.52 0.89 12.35
C LYS A 79 2.27 1.42 13.05
N ASP A 80 2.43 2.15 14.17
CA ASP A 80 1.34 2.71 14.95
C ASP A 80 0.92 4.12 14.43
N ASN A 81 1.68 4.71 13.51
CA ASN A 81 1.44 6.03 12.89
C ASN A 81 1.07 5.94 11.40
N LEU A 82 0.75 4.74 10.89
CA LEU A 82 0.38 4.56 9.49
C LEU A 82 -1.06 5.04 9.23
N VAL A 83 -1.25 5.80 8.16
CA VAL A 83 -2.57 6.25 7.68
C VAL A 83 -2.73 5.84 6.21
N MET A 84 -3.62 4.90 5.93
CA MET A 84 -3.92 4.46 4.57
C MET A 84 -5.14 5.21 4.02
N ILE A 85 -4.92 6.03 3.00
CA ILE A 85 -5.95 6.78 2.28
C ILE A 85 -6.35 5.99 1.04
N ASN A 86 -7.63 5.63 1.00
CA ASN A 86 -8.27 4.95 -0.12
C ASN A 86 -8.82 5.95 -1.13
N ILE A 87 -8.43 5.85 -2.40
CA ILE A 87 -9.12 6.52 -3.50
C ILE A 87 -10.20 5.57 -4.02
N LEU A 88 -11.47 5.90 -3.80
CA LEU A 88 -12.58 5.12 -4.30
C LEU A 88 -12.59 5.13 -5.84
N ARG A 89 -12.98 4.03 -6.51
CA ARG A 89 -13.72 2.85 -6.01
C ARG A 89 -12.91 1.55 -5.99
N ALA A 90 -11.89 1.43 -6.85
CA ALA A 90 -11.26 0.15 -7.18
C ALA A 90 -10.23 -0.34 -6.16
N ALA A 91 -9.78 0.52 -5.24
CA ALA A 91 -8.68 0.23 -4.32
C ALA A 91 -9.08 -0.55 -3.05
N ILE A 92 -10.36 -0.90 -2.86
CA ILE A 92 -10.82 -1.61 -1.64
C ILE A 92 -10.11 -2.96 -1.45
N PRO A 93 -10.09 -3.90 -2.43
CA PRO A 93 -9.46 -5.20 -2.23
C PRO A 93 -7.97 -5.09 -1.93
N PHE A 94 -7.29 -4.14 -2.59
CA PHE A 94 -5.88 -3.84 -2.39
C PHE A 94 -5.60 -3.40 -0.94
N ILE A 95 -6.37 -2.46 -0.43
CA ILE A 95 -6.22 -1.91 0.92
C ILE A 95 -6.54 -2.94 1.99
N GLU A 96 -7.55 -3.79 1.78
CA GLU A 96 -7.80 -4.95 2.64
C GLU A 96 -6.59 -5.88 2.69
N GLY A 97 -5.83 -5.98 1.60
CA GLY A 97 -4.57 -6.69 1.56
C GLY A 97 -3.52 -6.04 2.46
N PHE A 98 -3.35 -4.72 2.31
CA PHE A 98 -2.42 -3.93 3.12
C PHE A 98 -2.70 -4.04 4.63
N TYR A 99 -3.96 -3.94 5.05
CA TYR A 99 -4.33 -4.07 6.47
C TYR A 99 -4.04 -5.44 7.07
N LYS A 100 -3.88 -6.50 6.26
CA LYS A 100 -3.42 -7.80 6.76
C LYS A 100 -1.94 -7.78 7.18
N VAL A 101 -1.16 -6.80 6.74
CA VAL A 101 0.21 -6.55 7.19
C VAL A 101 0.22 -5.55 8.34
N PHE A 102 -0.52 -4.45 8.21
CA PHE A 102 -0.60 -3.38 9.22
C PHE A 102 -2.03 -3.18 9.73
N PRO A 103 -2.52 -4.06 10.63
CA PRO A 103 -3.92 -4.05 11.06
C PRO A 103 -4.32 -2.82 11.88
N LYS A 104 -3.35 -2.07 12.41
CA LYS A 104 -3.58 -0.85 13.19
C LYS A 104 -3.55 0.43 12.36
N ALA A 105 -3.20 0.36 11.07
CA ALA A 105 -3.15 1.53 10.23
C ALA A 105 -4.54 2.19 10.17
N ARG A 106 -4.58 3.51 10.34
CA ARG A 106 -5.84 4.27 10.33
C ARG A 106 -6.33 4.43 8.89
N ALA A 107 -7.64 4.41 8.71
CA ALA A 107 -8.26 4.47 7.39
C ALA A 107 -8.78 5.87 7.05
N GLY A 108 -8.40 6.37 5.86
CA GLY A 108 -9.00 7.54 5.22
C GLY A 108 -9.66 7.14 3.89
N ILE A 109 -10.68 7.89 3.48
CA ILE A 109 -11.39 7.67 2.21
C ILE A 109 -11.51 9.01 1.49
N ILE A 110 -11.14 9.00 0.21
CA ILE A 110 -11.36 10.08 -0.74
C ILE A 110 -12.14 9.50 -1.93
N SER A 111 -13.28 10.10 -2.26
CA SER A 111 -13.98 9.85 -3.51
C SER A 111 -13.56 10.92 -4.51
N ALA A 112 -12.81 10.50 -5.52
CA ALA A 112 -12.40 11.36 -6.62
C ALA A 112 -12.69 10.64 -7.94
N TRP A 113 -13.14 11.38 -8.94
CA TRP A 113 -13.28 10.86 -10.29
C TRP A 113 -12.77 11.86 -11.31
N ARG A 114 -12.28 11.34 -12.44
CA ARG A 114 -11.77 12.14 -13.54
C ARG A 114 -12.89 12.39 -14.56
N GLY A 115 -13.20 13.65 -14.79
CA GLY A 115 -14.13 14.08 -15.84
C GLY A 115 -13.73 13.60 -17.24
N PRO A 116 -14.65 13.59 -18.20
CA PRO A 116 -14.34 13.24 -19.59
C PRO A 116 -13.26 14.17 -20.17
N ALA A 117 -12.40 13.61 -21.03
CA ALA A 117 -11.44 14.38 -21.82
C ALA A 117 -12.16 15.41 -22.71
N PRO A 118 -11.57 16.58 -23.03
CA PRO A 118 -10.15 16.93 -22.92
C PRO A 118 -9.74 17.70 -21.64
N GLU A 119 -10.69 18.17 -20.83
CA GLU A 119 -10.39 19.04 -19.68
C GLU A 119 -10.18 18.31 -18.34
N SER A 120 -10.33 16.97 -18.31
CA SER A 120 -10.09 16.04 -17.20
C SER A 120 -9.98 16.70 -15.80
N ARG A 121 -11.05 17.39 -15.38
CA ARG A 121 -11.12 17.98 -14.04
C ARG A 121 -11.31 16.84 -13.04
N ILE A 122 -10.54 16.88 -11.96
CA ILE A 122 -10.70 15.95 -10.85
C ILE A 122 -11.80 16.53 -9.95
N SER A 123 -12.92 15.83 -9.88
CA SER A 123 -14.02 16.17 -8.98
C SER A 123 -13.88 15.33 -7.72
N VAL A 124 -13.77 16.00 -6.57
CA VAL A 124 -13.74 15.36 -5.25
C VAL A 124 -15.11 15.53 -4.60
N GLU A 125 -15.78 14.42 -4.34
CA GLU A 125 -17.16 14.43 -3.81
C GLU A 125 -17.22 14.09 -2.33
N TYR A 126 -16.23 13.35 -1.82
CA TYR A 126 -16.21 12.90 -0.44
C TYR A 126 -14.80 12.83 0.09
N VAL A 127 -14.57 13.40 1.28
CA VAL A 127 -13.31 13.30 2.00
C VAL A 127 -13.63 12.97 3.46
N LYS A 128 -13.16 11.83 3.92
CA LYS A 128 -13.17 11.46 5.33
C LYS A 128 -11.83 10.85 5.69
N VAL A 129 -10.96 11.69 6.24
CA VAL A 129 -9.60 11.33 6.64
C VAL A 129 -9.47 11.61 8.15
N PRO A 130 -8.82 10.74 8.94
CA PRO A 130 -8.57 11.00 10.35
C PRO A 130 -7.71 12.26 10.52
N LYS A 131 -7.70 12.83 11.73
CA LYS A 131 -6.73 13.89 12.06
C LYS A 131 -5.32 13.31 11.99
N THR A 132 -4.46 13.98 11.22
CA THR A 132 -3.06 13.60 11.03
C THR A 132 -2.13 14.52 11.83
N THR A 133 -0.99 13.99 12.24
CA THR A 133 0.11 14.70 12.90
C THR A 133 1.37 14.63 12.03
N LYS A 134 2.50 15.19 12.48
CA LYS A 134 3.75 15.19 11.70
C LYS A 134 4.46 13.84 11.72
N GLU A 135 4.12 13.02 12.70
CA GLU A 135 4.66 11.67 12.91
C GLU A 135 3.95 10.62 12.06
N ASP A 136 2.83 10.99 11.41
CA ASP A 136 2.05 10.10 10.58
C ASP A 136 2.68 9.86 9.21
N ILE A 137 2.73 8.60 8.82
CA ILE A 137 3.07 8.20 7.45
C ILE A 137 1.77 8.02 6.68
N ILE A 138 1.51 8.95 5.77
CA ILE A 138 0.33 8.92 4.92
C ILE A 138 0.64 8.13 3.65
N MET A 139 -0.13 7.07 3.44
CA MET A 139 -0.02 6.18 2.30
C MET A 139 -1.28 6.32 1.45
N ILE A 140 -1.12 6.57 0.16
CA ILE A 140 -2.24 6.69 -0.77
C ILE A 140 -2.27 5.44 -1.64
N GLY A 141 -3.37 4.69 -1.59
CA GLY A 141 -3.56 3.52 -2.42
C GLY A 141 -4.34 3.84 -3.68
N ASP A 142 -3.68 3.81 -4.83
CA ASP A 142 -4.31 3.91 -6.15
C ASP A 142 -3.74 2.83 -7.09
N PRO A 143 -4.46 1.72 -7.32
CA PRO A 143 -4.00 0.64 -8.19
C PRO A 143 -3.96 0.96 -9.70
N MET A 144 -4.46 2.13 -10.15
CA MET A 144 -4.62 2.45 -11.58
C MET A 144 -3.96 3.77 -12.00
#